data_AF-A0AAU4PRN6-F1
#
_entry.id   AF-A0AAU4PRN6-F1
#
_cell.length_a   1.000
_cell.length_b   1.000
_cell.length_c   1.000
_cell.angle_alpha   90.00
_cell.angle_beta   90.00
_cell.angle_gamma   90.00
#
_symmetry.space_group_name_H-M   'P 1'
#
loop_
_entity.id
_entity.type
_entity.pdbx_description
1 polymer ?
#
loop_
_entity_poly.entity_id
_entity_poly.type
_entity_poly.pdbx_seq_one_letter_code
_entity_poly.pdbx_strand_id
1 'polypeptide(L)' 'MSQPTPTPTSPDRAFVEAAIAQHGLTVPPEEVDFFVANYAPCRAALAALYRLNGVRYEEPAVTFNALT' A
#
# COMPACT_ATOMS: atom_id res chain seq x y z
N MET A 1 -23.00 17.53 25.72
CA MET A 1 -22.87 16.88 24.39
C MET A 1 -21.50 16.22 24.38
N SER A 2 -21.45 14.89 24.54
CA SER A 2 -20.17 14.18 24.52
C SER A 2 -19.70 14.06 23.08
N GLN A 3 -18.55 14.64 22.75
CA GLN A 3 -17.90 14.38 21.47
C GLN A 3 -17.62 12.87 21.35
N PRO A 4 -17.85 12.26 20.19
CA PRO A 4 -17.38 10.90 19.94
C PRO A 4 -15.85 10.90 19.98
N THR A 5 -15.27 10.09 20.87
CA THR A 5 -13.83 9.83 20.92
C THR A 5 -13.38 9.33 19.55
N PRO A 6 -12.31 9.88 18.94
CA PRO A 6 -11.79 9.36 17.69
C PRO A 6 -11.35 7.91 17.89
N THR A 7 -12.00 6.99 17.19
CA THR A 7 -11.58 5.58 17.15
C THR A 7 -10.13 5.55 16.71
N PRO A 8 -9.22 4.83 17.40
CA PRO A 8 -7.84 4.74 16.99
C PRO A 8 -7.76 4.13 15.58
N THR A 9 -7.38 4.95 14.62
CA THR A 9 -7.12 4.56 13.25
C THR A 9 -6.02 3.51 13.27
N SER A 10 -6.29 2.30 12.75
CA SER A 10 -5.28 1.26 12.57
C SER A 10 -4.04 1.86 11.86
N PRO A 11 -2.80 1.49 12.24
CA PRO A 11 -1.61 1.99 11.57
C PRO A 11 -1.63 1.73 10.05
N ASP A 12 -2.25 0.62 9.62
CA ASP A 12 -2.41 0.30 8.20
C ASP A 12 -3.41 1.24 7.50
N ARG A 13 -4.47 1.67 8.20
CA ARG A 13 -5.41 2.68 7.68
C ARG A 13 -4.76 4.04 7.55
N ALA A 14 -4.03 4.48 8.57
CA ALA A 14 -3.31 5.75 8.52
C ALA A 14 -2.30 5.78 7.36
N PHE A 15 -1.62 4.67 7.09
CA PHE A 15 -0.72 4.55 5.95
C PHE A 15 -1.46 4.63 4.61
N VAL A 16 -2.54 3.86 4.43
CA VAL A 16 -3.33 3.85 3.18
C VAL A 16 -3.89 5.24 2.88
N GLU A 17 -4.48 5.91 3.88
CA GLU A 17 -5.02 7.26 3.72
C GLU A 17 -3.93 8.29 3.39
N ALA A 18 -2.76 8.20 4.04
CA ALA A 18 -1.62 9.05 3.72
C ALA A 18 -1.09 8.82 2.29
N ALA A 19 -1.02 7.57 1.84
CA ALA A 19 -0.57 7.24 0.48
C ALA A 19 -1.56 7.77 -0.58
N ILE A 20 -2.87 7.60 -0.36
CA ILE A 20 -3.92 8.15 -1.24
C ILE A 20 -3.78 9.67 -1.34
N ALA A 21 -3.63 10.36 -0.20
CA ALA A 21 -3.46 11.81 -0.15
C ALA A 21 -2.16 12.28 -0.84
N GLN A 22 -1.05 11.58 -0.63
CA GLN A 22 0.24 11.90 -1.25
C GLN A 22 0.18 11.87 -2.78
N HIS A 23 -0.63 10.98 -3.35
CA HIS A 23 -0.80 10.85 -4.80
C HIS A 23 -1.98 11.68 -5.35
N GLY A 24 -2.65 12.47 -4.50
CA GLY A 24 -3.77 13.31 -4.91
C GLY A 24 -4.97 12.51 -5.42
N LEU A 25 -5.12 11.26 -4.96
CA LEU A 25 -6.21 10.38 -5.37
C LEU A 25 -7.47 10.66 -4.53
N THR A 26 -8.62 10.70 -5.18
CA THR A 26 -9.92 10.72 -4.51
C THR A 26 -10.52 9.34 -4.62
N VAL A 27 -10.59 8.65 -3.49
CA VAL A 27 -11.04 7.25 -3.39
C VAL A 27 -12.27 7.22 -2.50
N PRO A 28 -13.35 6.51 -2.89
CA PRO A 28 -14.54 6.40 -2.06
C PRO A 28 -14.27 5.57 -0.79
N PRO A 29 -15.00 5.81 0.32
CA PRO A 29 -14.70 5.18 1.61
C PRO A 29 -14.66 3.64 1.57
N GLU A 30 -15.55 3.01 0.81
CA GLU A 30 -15.60 1.55 0.63
C GLU A 30 -14.34 0.98 -0.05
N GLU A 31 -13.71 1.75 -0.94
CA GLU A 31 -12.44 1.37 -1.56
C GLU A 31 -11.27 1.56 -0.58
N VAL A 32 -11.30 2.59 0.26
CA VAL A 32 -10.32 2.74 1.35
C VAL A 32 -10.38 1.53 2.28
N ASP A 33 -11.58 1.10 2.66
CA ASP A 33 -11.79 -0.08 3.51
C ASP A 33 -11.22 -1.35 2.85
N PHE A 34 -11.48 -1.52 1.54
CA PHE A 34 -10.89 -2.59 0.75
C PHE A 34 -9.36 -2.54 0.75
N PHE A 35 -8.76 -1.38 0.50
CA PHE A 35 -7.30 -1.22 0.50
C PHE A 35 -6.69 -1.54 1.85
N VAL A 36 -7.32 -1.09 2.95
CA VAL A 36 -6.85 -1.39 4.30
C VAL A 36 -6.92 -2.89 4.60
N ALA A 37 -8.01 -3.56 4.21
CA ALA A 37 -8.15 -5.01 4.39
C ALA A 37 -7.09 -5.82 3.62
N ASN A 38 -6.67 -5.33 2.45
CA ASN A 38 -5.68 -6.01 1.60
C ASN A 38 -4.23 -5.56 1.87
N TYR A 39 -4.01 -4.45 2.57
CA TYR A 39 -2.66 -3.91 2.78
C TYR A 39 -1.78 -4.85 3.60
N ALA A 40 -2.30 -5.40 4.69
CA ALA A 40 -1.56 -6.32 5.56
C ALA A 40 -1.06 -7.60 4.82
N PRO A 41 -1.90 -8.35 4.09
CA PRO A 41 -1.42 -9.51 3.32
C PRO A 41 -0.45 -9.12 2.19
N CYS A 42 -0.66 -7.99 1.50
CA CYS A 42 0.28 -7.50 0.48
C CYS A 42 1.66 -7.19 1.09
N ARG A 43 1.70 -6.50 2.24
CA ARG A 43 2.95 -6.21 2.96
C ARG A 43 3.67 -7.48 3.38
N ALA A 44 2.95 -8.50 3.85
CA ALA A 44 3.53 -9.79 4.21
C ALA A 44 4.15 -10.51 2.99
N ALA A 45 3.46 -10.49 1.84
CA ALA A 45 3.98 -11.05 0.59
C ALA A 45 5.26 -10.33 0.13
N LEU A 46 5.29 -9.00 0.19
CA LEU A 46 6.49 -8.19 -0.12
C LEU A 46 7.65 -8.51 0.83
N ALA A 47 7.38 -8.67 2.13
CA ALA A 47 8.41 -9.06 3.09
C ALA A 47 8.98 -10.46 2.81
N ALA A 48 8.17 -11.40 2.32
CA ALA A 48 8.63 -12.73 1.92
C ALA A 48 9.53 -12.67 0.67
N LEU A 49 9.20 -11.80 -0.28
CA LEU A 49 10.00 -11.57 -1.48
C LEU A 49 11.44 -11.12 -1.16
N TYR A 50 11.62 -10.22 -0.18
CA TYR A 50 12.95 -9.79 0.28
C TYR A 50 13.80 -10.89 0.92
N ARG A 51 13.21 -12.03 1.31
CA ARG A 51 13.92 -13.16 1.91
C ARG A 51 14.38 -14.19 0.87
N LEU A 52 14.02 -14.03 -0.39
CA LEU A 52 14.43 -14.94 -1.45
C LEU A 52 15.89 -14.69 -1.83
N ASN A 53 16.77 -15.61 -1.40
CA ASN A 53 18.18 -15.60 -1.81
C ASN A 53 18.29 -15.78 -3.33
N GLY A 54 18.99 -14.85 -3.99
CA GLY A 54 19.26 -14.89 -5.44
C GLY A 54 18.35 -13.99 -6.29
N VAL A 55 17.28 -13.42 -5.73
CA VAL A 55 16.49 -12.38 -6.42
C VAL A 55 17.18 -11.03 -6.17
N ARG A 56 18.15 -10.70 -7.03
CA ARG A 56 18.66 -9.32 -7.13
C ARG A 56 17.64 -8.54 -7.93
N TYR A 57 16.82 -7.72 -7.27
CA TYR A 57 15.94 -6.73 -7.92
C TYR A 57 16.71 -5.62 -8.66
N GLU A 58 18.00 -5.81 -8.91
CA GLU A 58 18.89 -4.85 -9.56
C GLU A 58 18.56 -4.73 -11.05
N GLU A 59 18.03 -5.78 -11.69
CA GLU A 59 17.59 -5.74 -13.08
C GLU A 59 16.11 -6.12 -13.24
N PRO A 60 15.30 -5.27 -13.90
CA PRO A 60 13.91 -5.61 -14.21
C PRO A 60 13.87 -6.76 -15.22
N ALA A 61 12.99 -7.74 -14.97
CA ALA A 61 12.82 -8.92 -15.82
C ALA A 61 12.41 -8.58 -17.27
N VAL A 62 11.81 -7.40 -17.47
CA VAL A 62 11.46 -6.86 -18.78
C VAL A 62 11.90 -5.41 -18.81
N THR A 63 12.72 -5.05 -19.79
CA THR A 63 13.04 -3.67 -20.14
C THR A 63 12.31 -3.32 -21.44
N PHE A 64 11.55 -2.22 -21.42
CA PHE A 64 10.99 -1.68 -22.65
C PHE A 64 12.07 -0.81 -23.29
N ASN A 65 12.57 -1.24 -24.45
CA ASN A 65 13.52 -0.45 -25.20
C ASN A 65 12.75 0.73 -25.81
N ALA A 66 12.98 1.94 -25.31
CA ALA A 66 12.37 3.16 -25.83
C ALA A 66 13.02 3.54 -27.17
N LEU A 67 12.73 2.77 -28.22
CA LEU A 67 13.18 3.04 -29.59
C LEU A 67 12.02 2.79 -30.55
N THR A 68 11.09 3.75 -30.61
CA THR A 68 10.70 4.60 -31.76
C THR A 68 9.39 5.30 -31.44
#